data_AF-A0A076HXM2-F1
#
_entry.id   AF-A0A076HXM2-F1
#
_cell.length_a   1.000
_cell.length_b   1.000
_cell.length_c   1.000
_cell.angle_alpha   90.00
_cell.angle_beta   90.00
_cell.angle_gamma   90.00
#
_symmetry.space_group_name_H-M   'P 1'
#
loop_
_entity.id
_entity.type
_entity.pdbx_description
1 polymer ?
#
loop_
_entity_poly.entity_id
_entity_poly.type
_entity_poly.pdbx_seq_one_letter_code
_entity_poly.pdbx_strand_id
1 'polypeptide(L)'
;MSTCGPNRQVFLYAVSDGVPLFFKHNELLQTDGYRLLWWGGPDSVTEQEASQWVTRCKPAPDQYINYAPAAGGPCLPTALESFRSAVGYIGQILEYANGTAPHEVLIGEIAG
;
A
#
# COMPACT_ATOMS: atom_id res chain seq x y z
N MET A 1 8.08 -22.34 19.85
CA MET A 1 7.92 -22.04 18.41
C MET A 1 6.56 -21.43 18.24
N SER A 2 6.45 -20.10 18.28
CA SER A 2 5.16 -19.43 18.05
C SER A 2 4.89 -19.48 16.55
N THR A 3 3.91 -20.29 16.18
CA THR A 3 3.35 -20.39 14.83
C THR A 3 2.79 -19.03 14.45
N CYS A 4 3.56 -18.25 13.68
CA CYS A 4 3.01 -17.14 12.93
C CYS A 4 1.83 -17.70 12.11
N GLY A 5 0.64 -17.11 12.28
CA GLY A 5 -0.51 -17.42 11.43
C GLY A 5 -0.18 -17.22 9.94
N PRO A 6 -1.03 -17.71 9.01
CA PRO A 6 -0.76 -17.65 7.58
C PRO A 6 -0.27 -16.26 7.18
N ASN A 7 0.87 -16.17 6.50
CA ASN A 7 1.62 -14.94 6.22
C ASN A 7 0.80 -14.02 5.31
N ARG A 8 -0.15 -13.28 5.87
CA ARG A 8 -0.95 -12.33 5.09
C ARG A 8 -0.08 -11.17 4.64
N GLN A 9 -0.22 -10.80 3.37
CA GLN A 9 0.53 -9.70 2.78
C GLN A 9 -0.43 -8.57 2.45
N VAL A 10 -0.10 -7.37 2.91
CA VAL A 10 -0.82 -6.13 2.56
C VAL A 10 -0.16 -5.50 1.35
N PHE A 11 -0.99 -5.12 0.38
CA PHE A 11 -0.59 -4.55 -0.89
C PHE A 11 -1.31 -3.23 -1.14
N LEU A 12 -0.59 -2.31 -1.76
CA LEU A 12 -1.12 -1.05 -2.26
C LEU A 12 -1.24 -1.13 -3.79
N TYR A 13 -2.38 -0.73 -4.32
CA TYR A 13 -2.70 -0.79 -5.74
C TYR A 13 -3.18 0.56 -6.25
N ALA A 14 -2.82 0.88 -7.48
CA ALA A 14 -3.38 1.96 -8.28
C ALA A 14 -3.47 1.50 -9.74
N VAL A 15 -4.15 2.28 -10.57
CA VAL A 15 -4.23 2.09 -12.02
C VAL A 15 -3.85 3.39 -12.72
N SER A 16 -3.49 3.32 -13.99
CA SER A 16 -3.17 4.50 -14.79
C SER A 16 -4.36 5.45 -14.93
N ASP A 17 -4.07 6.73 -15.19
CA ASP A 17 -5.10 7.74 -15.40
C ASP A 17 -6.12 7.36 -16.47
N GLY A 18 -7.39 7.68 -16.21
CA GLY A 18 -8.51 7.32 -17.07
C GLY A 18 -9.03 5.88 -16.88
N VAL A 19 -8.35 5.05 -16.08
CA VAL A 19 -8.84 3.74 -15.67
C VAL A 19 -9.49 3.85 -14.29
N PRO A 20 -10.77 3.49 -14.13
CA PRO A 20 -11.39 3.43 -12.81
C PRO A 20 -10.79 2.32 -11.93
N LEU A 21 -10.54 2.61 -10.66
CA LEU A 21 -9.90 1.65 -9.74
C LEU A 21 -10.76 0.39 -9.46
N PHE A 22 -12.08 0.47 -9.69
CA PHE A 22 -12.98 -0.69 -9.58
C PHE A 22 -12.56 -1.85 -10.51
N PHE A 23 -11.91 -1.57 -11.65
CA PHE A 23 -11.40 -2.62 -12.54
C PHE A 23 -10.33 -3.44 -11.84
N LYS A 24 -9.40 -2.79 -11.13
CA LYS A 24 -8.37 -3.49 -10.36
C LYS A 24 -8.97 -4.28 -9.21
N HIS A 25 -9.98 -3.72 -8.54
CA HIS A 25 -10.70 -4.46 -7.51
C HIS A 25 -11.35 -5.73 -8.07
N ASN A 26 -12.07 -5.64 -9.19
CA ASN A 26 -12.70 -6.80 -9.84
C ASN A 26 -11.69 -7.85 -10.31
N GLU A 27 -10.53 -7.43 -10.80
CA GLU A 27 -9.42 -8.33 -11.12
C GLU A 27 -8.96 -9.10 -9.88
N LEU A 28 -8.74 -8.40 -8.76
CA LEU A 28 -8.25 -8.98 -7.51
C LEU A 28 -9.27 -9.86 -6.79
N LEU A 29 -10.59 -9.68 -7.03
CA LEU A 29 -11.63 -10.56 -6.49
C LEU A 29 -11.50 -12.02 -6.96
N GLN A 30 -10.78 -12.26 -8.06
CA GLN A 30 -10.50 -13.61 -8.55
C GLN A 30 -9.32 -14.28 -7.81
N THR A 31 -8.55 -13.51 -7.03
CA THR A 31 -7.42 -14.02 -6.25
C THR A 31 -7.92 -14.65 -4.95
N ASP A 32 -7.59 -15.91 -4.72
CA ASP A 32 -7.99 -16.62 -3.51
C ASP A 32 -7.45 -15.93 -2.24
N GLY A 33 -8.32 -15.78 -1.24
CA GLY A 33 -7.99 -15.09 0.00
C GLY A 33 -7.81 -13.56 -0.11
N TYR A 34 -8.10 -12.94 -1.26
CA TYR A 34 -8.09 -11.48 -1.39
C TYR A 34 -9.17 -10.85 -0.51
N ARG A 35 -8.78 -9.81 0.23
CA ARG A 35 -9.67 -8.99 1.05
C ARG A 35 -9.36 -7.52 0.84
N LEU A 36 -10.37 -6.74 0.44
CA LEU A 36 -10.28 -5.28 0.44
C LEU A 36 -10.20 -4.77 1.88
N LEU A 37 -9.18 -3.97 2.19
CA LEU A 37 -9.03 -3.32 3.49
C LEU A 37 -9.51 -1.87 3.44
N TRP A 38 -9.19 -1.16 2.36
CA TRP A 38 -9.51 0.26 2.20
C TRP A 38 -9.44 0.69 0.74
N TRP A 39 -10.21 1.72 0.38
CA TRP A 39 -10.24 2.35 -0.94
C TRP A 39 -10.56 3.85 -0.76
N GLY A 40 -9.74 4.73 -1.34
CA GLY A 40 -10.00 6.16 -1.38
C GLY A 40 -8.80 6.99 -1.86
N GLY A 41 -8.87 8.30 -1.66
CA GLY A 41 -7.80 9.22 -2.01
C GLY A 41 -6.63 9.15 -1.02
N PRO A 42 -5.37 9.05 -1.47
CA PRO A 42 -4.23 8.88 -0.57
C PRO A 42 -4.04 10.05 0.41
N ASP A 43 -4.51 11.25 0.07
CA ASP A 43 -4.40 12.43 0.92
C ASP A 43 -5.31 12.39 2.16
N SER A 44 -6.34 11.53 2.17
CA SER A 44 -7.23 11.39 3.33
C SER A 44 -6.71 10.43 4.41
N VAL A 45 -5.61 9.71 4.14
CA VAL A 45 -5.08 8.70 5.04
C VAL A 45 -4.41 9.33 6.26
N THR A 46 -4.76 8.81 7.43
CA THR A 46 -4.17 9.20 8.71
C THR A 46 -3.03 8.27 9.14
N GLU A 47 -2.18 8.73 10.06
CA GLU A 47 -1.12 7.89 10.67
C GLU A 47 -1.67 6.64 11.34
N GLN A 48 -2.85 6.74 11.97
CA GLN A 48 -3.49 5.61 12.65
C GLN A 48 -3.92 4.53 11.65
N GLU A 49 -4.53 4.92 10.52
CA GLU A 49 -4.93 3.98 9.46
C GLU A 49 -3.70 3.32 8.82
N ALA A 50 -2.69 4.12 8.46
CA ALA A 50 -1.44 3.59 7.91
C ALA A 50 -0.78 2.59 8.86
N SER A 51 -0.72 2.91 10.15
CA SER A 51 -0.18 2.03 11.19
C SER A 51 -0.97 0.72 11.31
N GLN A 52 -2.31 0.76 11.23
CA GLN A 52 -3.15 -0.44 11.27
C GLN A 52 -2.88 -1.39 10.10
N TRP A 53 -2.51 -0.89 8.93
CA TRP A 53 -2.17 -1.74 7.78
C TRP A 53 -0.79 -2.37 7.92
N VAL A 54 0.22 -1.61 8.38
CA VAL A 54 1.59 -2.14 8.56
C VAL A 54 1.67 -3.13 9.73
N THR A 55 0.95 -2.87 10.83
CA THR A 55 0.95 -3.74 12.02
C THR A 55 0.28 -5.10 11.78
N ARG A 56 -0.56 -5.24 10.75
CA ARG A 56 -1.07 -6.54 10.30
C ARG A 56 0.03 -7.47 9.82
N CYS A 57 1.15 -6.92 9.34
CA CYS A 57 2.29 -7.66 8.82
C CYS A 57 3.39 -7.89 9.88
N LYS A 58 3.51 -7.03 10.90
CA LYS A 58 4.49 -7.18 12.01
C LYS A 58 3.98 -6.56 13.33
N PRO A 59 4.24 -7.18 14.51
CA PRO A 59 3.76 -6.66 15.80
C PRO A 59 4.34 -5.29 16.22
N ALA A 60 5.49 -4.88 15.68
CA ALA A 60 6.07 -3.55 15.93
C ALA A 60 7.13 -3.21 14.87
N PRO A 61 6.95 -2.12 14.09
CA PRO A 61 8.03 -1.46 13.38
C PRO A 61 8.40 -0.19 14.15
N ASP A 62 9.56 -0.20 14.80
CA ASP A 62 10.23 1.01 15.26
C ASP A 62 10.71 1.88 14.08
N GLN A 63 10.71 1.31 12.87
CA GLN A 63 11.07 1.98 11.62
C GLN A 63 10.26 1.43 10.43
N TYR A 64 9.86 2.31 9.51
CA TYR A 64 9.06 1.97 8.32
C TYR A 64 9.87 2.02 7.03
N ILE A 65 9.49 1.26 6.01
CA ILE A 65 10.24 1.19 4.75
C ILE A 65 10.01 2.45 3.91
N ASN A 66 11.08 2.97 3.33
CA ASN A 66 11.00 3.99 2.29
C ASN A 66 11.03 3.35 0.91
N TYR A 67 9.97 3.56 0.13
CA TYR A 67 9.78 2.99 -1.20
C TYR A 67 10.36 3.87 -2.33
N ALA A 68 11.15 4.90 -2.00
CA ALA A 68 11.85 5.74 -2.97
C ALA A 68 12.54 4.89 -4.06
N PRO A 69 12.57 5.36 -5.33
CA PRO A 69 12.86 4.54 -6.52
C PRO A 69 14.08 3.63 -6.34
N ALA A 70 13.80 2.32 -6.23
CA ALA A 70 14.68 1.14 -6.22
C ALA A 70 15.96 1.14 -5.36
N ALA A 71 16.35 2.25 -4.73
CA ALA A 71 17.64 2.38 -4.04
C ALA A 71 17.57 2.09 -2.53
N GLY A 72 16.40 1.74 -1.99
CA GLY A 72 16.26 1.45 -0.56
C GLY A 72 16.63 2.66 0.29
N GLY A 73 15.85 3.74 0.16
CA GLY A 73 16.04 4.96 0.95
C GLY A 73 16.05 4.68 2.46
N PRO A 74 16.52 5.63 3.29
CA PRO A 74 16.54 5.45 4.74
C PRO A 74 15.14 5.13 5.25
N CYS A 75 15.03 4.28 6.27
CA CYS A 75 13.76 4.02 6.92
C CYS A 75 13.09 5.32 7.38
N LEU A 76 11.77 5.35 7.33
CA LEU A 76 10.94 6.48 7.69
C LEU A 76 10.43 6.35 9.14
N PRO A 77 10.29 7.48 9.86
CA PRO A 77 9.84 7.52 11.25
C PRO A 77 8.35 7.20 11.45
N THR A 78 7.50 7.34 10.43
CA THR A 78 6.04 7.15 10.55
C THR A 78 5.45 6.24 9.47
N ALA A 79 4.32 5.61 9.78
CA ALA A 79 3.61 4.74 8.85
C ALA A 79 3.03 5.55 7.68
N LEU A 80 2.57 6.78 7.92
CA LEU A 80 2.02 7.67 6.91
C LEU A 80 3.09 8.13 5.91
N GLU A 81 4.31 8.44 6.36
CA GLU A 81 5.41 8.76 5.45
C GLU A 81 5.78 7.56 4.58
N SER A 82 5.80 6.35 5.16
CA SER A 82 6.02 5.11 4.41
C SER A 82 4.92 4.85 3.38
N PHE A 83 3.66 5.05 3.76
CA PHE A 83 2.51 4.97 2.85
C PHE A 83 2.63 5.97 1.69
N ARG A 84 2.91 7.25 1.98
CA ARG A 84 3.08 8.29 0.95
C ARG A 84 4.25 7.99 0.02
N SER A 85 5.34 7.47 0.56
CA SER A 85 6.48 7.00 -0.24
C SER A 85 6.06 5.86 -1.19
N ALA A 86 5.27 4.88 -0.70
CA ALA A 86 4.74 3.80 -1.52
C ALA A 86 3.80 4.31 -2.64
N VAL A 87 2.91 5.26 -2.32
CA VAL A 87 2.04 5.91 -3.32
C VAL A 87 2.87 6.62 -4.38
N GLY A 88 3.90 7.38 -3.98
CA GLY A 88 4.79 8.07 -4.91
C GLY A 88 5.56 7.10 -5.83
N TYR A 89 6.02 5.97 -5.28
CA TYR A 89 6.69 4.93 -6.07
C TYR A 89 5.75 4.28 -7.09
N ILE A 90 4.51 3.96 -6.70
CA ILE A 90 3.50 3.44 -7.64
C ILE A 90 3.19 4.48 -8.73
N GLY A 91 3.09 5.76 -8.37
CA GLY A 91 2.94 6.85 -9.33
C GLY A 91 4.06 6.85 -10.38
N GLN A 92 5.32 6.68 -9.97
CA GLN A 92 6.46 6.57 -10.89
C GLN A 92 6.36 5.34 -11.81
N ILE A 93 5.99 4.17 -11.27
CA ILE A 93 5.80 2.94 -12.08
C ILE A 93 4.72 3.13 -13.13
N LEU A 94 3.64 3.81 -12.76
CA LEU A 94 2.50 4.08 -13.64
C LEU A 94 2.70 5.33 -14.51
N GLU A 95 3.91 5.89 -14.54
CA GLU A 95 4.31 7.05 -15.36
C GLU A 95 3.52 8.34 -15.07
N TYR A 96 3.04 8.51 -13.83
CA TYR A 96 2.51 9.79 -13.36
C TYR A 96 3.60 10.86 -13.40
N ALA A 97 3.20 12.10 -13.69
CA ALA A 97 4.12 13.24 -13.68
C ALA A 97 4.80 13.38 -12.32
N ASN A 98 6.09 13.77 -12.32
CA ASN A 98 6.83 13.98 -11.08
C ASN A 98 6.10 14.97 -10.15
N GLY A 99 5.89 14.57 -8.89
CA GLY A 99 5.15 15.36 -7.91
C GLY A 99 3.63 15.21 -7.98
N THR A 100 3.11 14.36 -8.87
CA THR A 100 1.70 13.95 -8.90
C THR A 100 1.53 12.55 -8.34
N ALA A 101 0.32 12.25 -7.86
CA ALA A 101 -0.04 10.96 -7.28
C ALA A 101 -1.37 10.48 -7.89
N PRO A 102 -1.63 9.17 -7.87
CA PRO A 102 -2.95 8.65 -8.19
C PRO A 102 -4.02 9.35 -7.35
N HIS A 103 -5.12 9.75 -7.99
CA HIS A 103 -6.26 10.36 -7.29
C HIS A 103 -6.92 9.39 -6.30
N GLU A 104 -6.72 8.10 -6.50
CA GLU A 104 -7.33 7.04 -5.73
C GLU A 104 -6.41 5.83 -5.67
N VAL A 105 -6.36 5.17 -4.52
CA VAL A 105 -5.59 3.94 -4.31
C VAL A 105 -6.42 2.92 -3.53
N LEU A 106 -6.05 1.65 -3.66
CA LEU A 106 -6.72 0.52 -3.06
C LEU A 106 -5.71 -0.25 -2.21
N ILE A 107 -6.12 -0.63 -1.01
CA ILE A 107 -5.32 -1.45 -0.10
C ILE A 107 -6.01 -2.80 0.05
N GLY A 108 -5.29 -3.84 -0.35
CA GLY A 108 -5.75 -5.22 -0.29
C GLY A 108 -4.87 -6.07 0.60
N GLU A 109 -5.43 -7.14 1.14
CA GLU A 109 -4.71 -8.22 1.80
C GLU A 109 -4.89 -9.48 0.97
N ILE A 110 -3.82 -10.24 0.74
CA ILE A 110 -3.87 -11.57 0.11
C ILE A 110 -3.24 -12.57 1.07
N ALA A 111 -3.81 -13.78 1.16
CA ALA A 111 -3.19 -14.88 1.89
C ALA A 111 -1.85 -15.25 1.24
N GLY A 112 -0.76 -15.28 2.00
CA GLY A 112 0.56 -15.73 1.54
C GLY A 112 0.92 -17.14 1.97
#